data_AF-A0A0P0R9A4-F1
#
_entry.id   AF-A0A0P0R9A4-F1
#
_cell.length_a   1.000
_cell.length_b   1.000
_cell.length_c   1.000
_cell.angle_alpha   90.00
_cell.angle_beta   90.00
_cell.angle_gamma   90.00
#
_symmetry.space_group_name_H-M   'P 1'
#
loop_
_entity.id
_entity.type
_entity.pdbx_description
1 polymer ?
#
loop_
_entity_poly.entity_id
_entity_poly.type
_entity_poly.pdbx_seq_one_letter_code
_entity_poly.pdbx_strand_id
1 'polypeptide(L)'
;MDHNETLNEIREVNLSFLSLAQRLARLDRPRAMRLLRVGEESLNEIASLPPEQIARLAATNMLFCRFALDDCALLASLVHGVPRGAERKTAEPLAA
;
A
#
# COMPACT_ATOMS: atom_id res chain seq x y z
N MET A 1 20.60 3.80 15.25
CA MET A 1 19.15 4.07 15.39
C MET A 1 18.75 3.57 16.75
N ASP A 2 18.33 4.48 17.61
CA ASP A 2 17.88 4.14 18.95
C ASP A 2 16.50 3.49 18.86
N HIS A 3 16.22 2.48 19.70
CA HIS A 3 14.93 1.78 19.65
C HIS A 3 13.72 2.72 19.78
N ASN A 4 13.85 3.78 20.58
CA ASN A 4 12.83 4.81 20.75
C ASN A 4 12.65 5.67 19.47
N GLU A 5 13.72 5.94 18.74
CA GLU A 5 13.68 6.63 17.44
C GLU A 5 12.88 5.82 16.43
N THR A 6 13.16 4.52 16.30
CA THR A 6 12.41 3.62 15.42
C THR A 6 10.92 3.53 15.78
N LEU A 7 10.57 3.50 17.07
CA LEU A 7 9.16 3.50 17.49
C LEU A 7 8.45 4.82 17.15
N ASN A 8 9.15 5.96 17.21
CA ASN A 8 8.59 7.24 16.78
C ASN A 8 8.38 7.28 15.27
N GLU A 9 9.32 6.78 14.48
CA GLU A 9 9.18 6.65 13.02
C GLU A 9 7.99 5.76 12.64
N ILE A 10 7.84 4.60 13.30
CA ILE A 10 6.68 3.71 13.12
C ILE A 10 5.38 4.46 13.40
N ARG A 11 5.34 5.26 14.48
CA ARG A 11 4.16 6.07 14.82
C ARG A 11 3.80 7.07 13.74
N GLU A 12 4.78 7.78 13.21
CA GLU A 12 4.56 8.79 12.15
C GLU A 12 4.06 8.16 10.86
N VAL A 13 4.65 7.02 10.46
CA VAL A 13 4.23 6.25 9.28
C VAL A 13 2.80 5.75 9.47
N ASN A 14 2.49 5.15 10.62
CA ASN A 14 1.16 4.64 10.91
C ASN A 14 0.10 5.75 10.90
N LEU A 15 0.39 6.88 11.55
CA LEU A 15 -0.54 8.01 11.61
C LEU A 15 -0.86 8.52 10.20
N SER A 16 0.18 8.68 9.37
CA SER A 16 0.05 9.12 7.98
C SER A 16 -0.77 8.14 7.14
N PHE A 17 -0.45 6.84 7.25
CA PHE A 17 -1.11 5.78 6.51
C PHE A 17 -2.58 5.62 6.89
N LEU A 18 -2.89 5.49 8.19
CA LEU A 18 -4.27 5.33 8.68
C LEU A 18 -5.14 6.54 8.34
N SER A 19 -4.58 7.75 8.43
CA SER A 19 -5.28 8.98 8.02
C SER A 19 -5.58 9.00 6.53
N LEU A 20 -4.65 8.53 5.68
CA LEU A 20 -4.88 8.39 4.25
C LEU A 20 -5.93 7.31 3.95
N ALA A 21 -5.83 6.15 4.59
CA ALA A 21 -6.77 5.05 4.43
C ALA A 21 -8.20 5.49 4.75
N GLN A 22 -8.40 6.23 5.85
CA GLN A 22 -9.70 6.78 6.21
C GLN A 22 -10.23 7.79 5.18
N ARG A 23 -9.38 8.71 4.70
CA ARG A 23 -9.80 9.66 3.65
C ARG A 23 -10.22 8.94 2.38
N LEU A 24 -9.45 7.95 1.93
CA LEU A 24 -9.79 7.13 0.76
C LEU A 24 -11.12 6.40 0.98
N ALA A 25 -11.33 5.81 2.17
CA ALA A 25 -12.55 5.09 2.53
C ALA A 25 -13.81 5.97 2.50
N ARG A 26 -13.67 7.28 2.74
CA ARG A 26 -14.77 8.25 2.70
C ARG A 26 -15.02 8.84 1.32
N LEU A 27 -13.98 8.93 0.47
CA LEU A 27 -14.07 9.59 -0.84
C LEU A 27 -14.42 8.62 -1.99
N ASP A 28 -13.81 7.44 -2.02
CA ASP A 28 -13.95 6.48 -3.12
C ASP A 28 -13.75 5.05 -2.58
N ARG A 29 -14.86 4.43 -2.13
CA ARG A 29 -14.83 3.10 -1.52
C ARG A 29 -14.28 2.02 -2.47
N PRO A 30 -14.73 1.91 -3.74
CA PRO A 30 -14.19 0.90 -4.66
C PRO A 30 -12.68 1.03 -4.87
N ARG A 31 -12.16 2.26 -5.01
CA ARG A 31 -10.71 2.48 -5.12
C ARG A 31 -9.99 2.17 -3.82
N ALA A 32 -10.55 2.55 -2.67
CA ALA A 32 -9.96 2.29 -1.37
C ALA A 32 -9.83 0.79 -1.09
N MET A 33 -10.86 -0.01 -1.37
CA MET A 33 -10.79 -1.47 -1.23
C MET A 33 -9.65 -2.08 -2.04
N ARG A 34 -9.47 -1.64 -3.30
CA ARG A 34 -8.38 -2.12 -4.17
C ARG A 34 -7.00 -1.70 -3.65
N LEU A 35 -6.82 -0.43 -3.29
CA LEU A 35 -5.52 0.09 -2.82
C LEU A 35 -5.12 -0.49 -1.47
N LEU A 36 -6.06 -0.59 -0.54
CA LEU A 36 -5.80 -1.07 0.83
C LEU A 36 -5.81 -2.60 0.91
N ARG A 37 -6.36 -3.29 -0.10
CA ARG A 37 -6.53 -4.76 -0.14
C ARG A 37 -7.34 -5.25 1.07
N VAL A 38 -8.51 -4.65 1.27
CA VAL A 38 -9.44 -4.96 2.38
C VAL A 38 -10.86 -5.15 1.87
N GLY A 39 -11.67 -5.89 2.62
CA GLY A 39 -13.10 -6.06 2.38
C GLY A 39 -13.93 -4.85 2.80
N GLU A 40 -15.22 -4.88 2.48
CA GLU A 40 -16.15 -3.77 2.76
C GLU A 40 -16.34 -3.52 4.25
N GLU A 41 -16.43 -4.57 5.06
CA GLU A 41 -16.54 -4.50 6.52
C GLU A 41 -15.36 -3.76 7.13
N SER A 42 -14.13 -4.18 6.82
CA SER A 42 -12.93 -3.50 7.29
C SER A 42 -12.85 -2.05 6.80
N LEU A 43 -13.31 -1.77 5.57
CA LEU A 43 -13.34 -0.41 5.05
C LEU A 43 -14.38 0.45 5.77
N ASN A 44 -15.49 -0.13 6.23
CA ASN A 44 -16.49 0.56 7.05
C ASN A 44 -15.91 0.96 8.41
N GLU A 45 -15.19 0.05 9.06
CA GLU A 45 -14.47 0.35 10.31
C GLU A 45 -13.44 1.47 10.11
N ILE A 46 -12.61 1.37 9.06
CA ILE A 46 -11.61 2.41 8.75
C ILE A 46 -12.26 3.78 8.52
N ALA A 47 -13.42 3.81 7.87
CA ALA A 47 -14.16 5.05 7.61
C ALA A 47 -14.75 5.67 8.89
N SER A 48 -15.13 4.84 9.87
CA SER A 48 -15.78 5.27 11.13
C SER A 48 -14.80 5.62 12.25
N LEU A 49 -13.52 5.23 12.14
CA LEU A 49 -12.51 5.50 13.18
C LEU A 49 -12.45 6.99 13.59
N PRO A 50 -12.60 7.33 14.88
CA PRO A 50 -12.37 8.70 15.33
C PRO A 50 -10.87 9.03 15.32
N PRO A 51 -10.48 10.32 15.19
CA PRO A 51 -9.08 10.74 15.16
C PRO A 51 -8.25 10.24 16.35
N GLU A 52 -8.86 10.18 17.53
CA GLU A 52 -8.23 9.68 18.76
C GLU A 52 -7.86 8.20 18.66
N GLN A 53 -8.71 7.37 18.04
CA GLN A 53 -8.40 5.96 17.83
C GLN A 53 -7.32 5.77 16.77
N ILE A 54 -7.29 6.60 15.72
CA ILE A 54 -6.20 6.61 14.75
C ILE A 54 -4.86 6.92 15.45
N ALA A 55 -4.83 7.94 16.31
CA ALA A 55 -3.63 8.29 17.06
C ALA A 55 -3.18 7.16 18.00
N ARG A 56 -4.13 6.49 18.68
CA ARG A 56 -3.86 5.33 19.53
C ARG A 56 -3.29 4.14 18.75
N LEU A 57 -3.89 3.80 17.61
CA LEU A 57 -3.39 2.73 16.73
C LEU A 57 -2.00 3.07 16.22
N ALA A 58 -1.78 4.33 15.82
CA ALA A 58 -0.49 4.78 15.33
C ALA A 58 0.62 4.60 16.37
N ALA A 59 0.34 4.81 17.66
CA ALA A 59 1.30 4.67 18.74
C ALA A 59 1.70 3.22 19.08
N THR A 60 1.12 2.22 18.43
CA THR A 60 1.53 0.82 18.62
C THR A 60 2.87 0.53 17.93
N ASN A 61 3.54 -0.55 18.35
CA ASN A 61 4.78 -1.05 17.73
C ASN A 61 4.53 -1.88 16.45
N MET A 62 3.31 -1.88 15.92
CA MET A 62 2.93 -2.61 14.72
C MET A 62 2.90 -1.66 13.52
N LEU A 63 3.48 -2.04 12.40
CA LEU A 63 3.31 -1.32 11.13
C LEU A 63 2.01 -1.75 10.45
N PHE A 64 1.11 -0.79 10.24
CA PHE A 64 -0.18 -1.05 9.55
C PHE A 64 -0.06 -0.97 8.02
N CYS A 65 0.99 -0.33 7.51
CA CYS A 65 1.25 -0.30 6.07
C CYS A 65 1.87 -1.63 5.62
N ARG A 66 1.30 -2.23 4.57
CA ARG A 66 1.92 -3.37 3.88
C ARG A 66 2.90 -2.86 2.84
N PHE A 67 4.05 -3.52 2.73
CA PHE A 67 4.96 -3.27 1.65
C PHE A 67 4.33 -3.77 0.35
N ALA A 68 4.09 -2.87 -0.61
CA ALA A 68 3.38 -3.22 -1.85
C ALA A 68 4.30 -3.88 -2.90
N LEU A 69 5.58 -4.02 -2.59
CA LEU A 69 6.64 -4.50 -3.48
C LEU A 69 7.19 -5.85 -3.00
N ASP A 70 6.29 -6.75 -2.59
CA ASP A 70 6.63 -8.10 -2.13
C ASP A 70 7.37 -8.92 -3.21
N ASP A 71 7.26 -8.54 -4.49
CA ASP A 71 7.97 -9.13 -5.61
C ASP A 71 9.11 -8.21 -6.08
N CYS A 72 10.35 -8.63 -5.84
CA CYS A 72 11.56 -7.89 -6.22
C CYS A 72 11.63 -7.58 -7.72
N ALA A 73 10.92 -8.34 -8.58
CA ALA A 73 10.88 -8.07 -10.01
C ALA A 73 10.22 -6.73 -10.35
N LEU A 74 9.17 -6.33 -9.63
CA LEU A 74 8.51 -5.03 -9.84
C LEU A 74 9.41 -3.88 -9.40
N LEU A 75 10.05 -4.01 -8.24
CA LEU A 75 11.00 -3.02 -7.76
C LEU A 75 12.19 -2.88 -8.72
N ALA A 76 12.78 -4.00 -9.16
CA ALA A 76 13.86 -4.00 -10.15
C ALA A 76 13.42 -3.34 -11.46
N SER A 77 12.21 -3.64 -11.94
CA SER A 77 11.65 -3.01 -13.13
C SER A 77 11.40 -1.50 -12.99
N LEU A 78 11.05 -1.01 -11.81
CA LEU A 78 10.83 0.42 -11.54
C LEU A 78 12.16 1.17 -11.40
N VAL A 79 13.18 0.55 -10.79
CA VAL A 79 14.49 1.16 -10.53
C VAL A 79 15.39 1.14 -11.77
N HIS A 80 15.43 0.02 -12.49
CA HIS A 80 16.29 -0.13 -13.67
C HIS A 80 15.56 0.22 -14.98
N GLY A 81 14.25 0.48 -14.90
CA GLY A 81 13.37 0.59 -16.06
C GLY A 81 13.07 -0.79 -16.66
N VAL A 82 11.86 -0.98 -17.18
CA VAL A 82 11.62 -2.08 -18.13
C VAL A 82 12.60 -1.88 -19.28
N PRO A 83 13.43 -2.87 -19.67
CA PRO A 83 14.16 -2.76 -20.92
C PRO A 83 13.10 -2.61 -22.03
N ARG A 84 12.95 -1.39 -22.54
CA ARG A 84 12.11 -1.08 -23.70
C ARG A 84 12.76 -1.74 -24.91
N GLY A 85 12.52 -3.03 -25.09
CA GLY A 85 13.18 -3.80 -26.14
C GLY A 85 13.35 -5.28 -25.82
N ALA A 86 12.35 -5.94 -25.25
CA ALA A 86 12.12 -7.34 -25.58
C ALA A 86 10.92 -7.33 -26.51
N GLU A 87 11.22 -7.22 -27.81
CA GLU A 87 10.27 -7.42 -28.88
C GLU A 87 9.37 -8.60 -28.51
N ARG A 88 8.05 -8.41 -28.58
CA ARG A 88 7.20 -9.56 -28.86
C ARG A 88 7.78 -10.12 -30.16
N LYS A 89 8.51 -11.24 -30.07
CA LYS A 89 8.64 -12.11 -31.23
C LYS A 89 7.20 -12.36 -31.64
N THR A 90 6.78 -11.70 -32.71
CA THR A 90 5.60 -12.03 -33.48
C THR A 90 5.70 -13.53 -33.64
N ALA A 91 4.83 -14.27 -32.94
CA ALA A 91 4.63 -15.66 -33.28
C ALA A 91 4.21 -15.62 -34.75
N GLU A 92 5.14 -16.04 -35.58
CA GLU A 92 5.02 -16.17 -37.02
C GLU A 92 3.71 -16.89 -37.31
N PRO A 93 2.83 -16.35 -38.18
CA PRO A 93 1.72 -17.14 -38.67
C PRO A 93 2.32 -18.14 -39.66
N LEU A 94 2.68 -19.33 -39.19
CA LEU A 94 3.05 -20.41 -40.09
C LEU A 94 1.76 -20.95 -40.72
N ALA A 95 1.54 -20.47 -41.93
CA ALA A 95 0.58 -20.89 -42.92
C ALA A 95 0.60 -22.41 -43.17
N ALA A 96 -0.59 -22.99 -43.30
CA ALA A 96 -1.08 -23.82 -44.43
C ALA A 96 -2.25 -24.70 -43.96
#